data_AF-A0A1D6H439-F1
#
_entry.id   AF-A0A1D6H439-F1
#
_cell.length_a   1.000
_cell.length_b   1.000
_cell.length_c   1.000
_cell.angle_alpha   90.00
_cell.angle_beta   90.00
_cell.angle_gamma   90.00
#
_symmetry.space_group_name_H-M   'P 1'
#
loop_
_entity.id
_entity.type
_entity.pdbx_description
1 polymer ?
#
loop_
_entity_poly.entity_id
_entity_poly.type
_entity_poly.pdbx_seq_one_letter_code
_entity_poly.pdbx_strand_id
1 'polypeptide(L)'
;MAFISNIAVKAAAVAALLLVAAVSPAARAAAVAVAGGAPSVPAGPLDIAQLGAKGDGKSDSTPMILKAWKNACEATGVQKIVIPPGNYLTGGLELKGPCKSSIIIRLDGNLLGTGDLSAYQRNWIEIENVENLSINGHGTIDGQGVQLVNVDIKYNGSGNKTMAVCKNAIGKSIGLAKELACI
;
A
#
# COMPACT_ATOMS: atom_id res chain seq x y z
N MET A 1 88.69 7.48 -60.82
CA MET A 1 88.78 6.09 -60.30
C MET A 1 87.45 5.42 -60.59
N ALA A 2 87.45 4.17 -61.08
CA ALA A 2 86.24 3.47 -61.45
C ALA A 2 85.50 2.90 -60.22
N PHE A 3 84.19 2.69 -60.35
CA PHE A 3 83.42 1.45 -60.13
C PHE A 3 81.92 1.82 -60.16
N ILE A 4 81.16 1.47 -61.21
CA ILE A 4 80.21 0.31 -61.28
C ILE A 4 79.06 0.45 -60.23
N SER A 5 77.75 0.43 -60.54
CA SER A 5 76.98 0.33 -61.81
C SER A 5 75.47 0.58 -61.56
N ASN A 6 74.72 1.01 -62.60
CA ASN A 6 73.34 0.59 -63.02
C ASN A 6 72.13 0.57 -62.02
N ILE A 7 70.84 0.77 -62.39
CA ILE A 7 70.12 1.12 -63.64
C ILE A 7 68.65 1.56 -63.31
N ALA A 8 67.97 2.25 -64.24
CA ALA A 8 66.51 2.47 -64.43
C ALA A 8 65.61 2.84 -63.21
N VAL A 9 64.99 4.03 -63.11
CA VAL A 9 64.00 4.69 -64.00
C VAL A 9 62.67 3.91 -64.21
N LYS A 10 61.56 4.58 -63.81
CA LYS A 10 60.13 4.48 -64.23
C LYS A 10 59.12 3.57 -63.46
N ALA A 11 58.26 4.29 -62.72
CA ALA A 11 56.81 4.43 -62.92
C ALA A 11 55.80 3.40 -62.35
N ALA A 12 54.71 3.99 -61.82
CA ALA A 12 53.40 3.39 -61.46
C ALA A 12 53.41 2.38 -60.28
N ALA A 13 52.32 2.18 -59.52
CA ALA A 13 50.96 2.70 -59.65
C ALA A 13 50.34 3.07 -58.27
N VAL A 14 49.23 3.81 -58.30
CA VAL A 14 48.41 4.15 -57.12
C VAL A 14 47.50 2.98 -56.75
N ALA A 15 47.44 2.61 -55.47
CA ALA A 15 46.37 1.79 -54.91
C ALA A 15 46.08 2.24 -53.47
N ALA A 16 44.99 3.00 -53.27
CA ALA A 16 44.54 3.43 -51.95
C ALA A 16 43.79 2.29 -51.26
N LEU A 17 44.24 1.88 -50.07
CA LEU A 17 43.57 0.85 -49.28
C LEU A 17 42.55 1.48 -48.32
N LEU A 18 41.28 1.50 -48.73
CA LEU A 18 40.17 1.93 -47.87
C LEU A 18 39.85 0.83 -46.85
N LEU A 19 40.10 1.10 -45.56
CA LEU A 19 39.64 0.26 -44.46
C LEU A 19 38.12 0.45 -44.26
N VAL A 20 37.32 -0.36 -44.92
CA VAL A 20 35.87 -0.44 -44.65
C VAL A 20 35.64 -1.24 -43.38
N ALA A 21 35.46 -0.53 -42.25
CA ALA A 21 34.97 -1.15 -41.03
C ALA A 21 33.50 -1.54 -41.20
N ALA A 22 33.24 -2.83 -41.39
CA ALA A 22 31.89 -3.38 -41.48
C ALA A 22 31.20 -3.36 -40.11
N VAL A 23 30.51 -2.26 -39.80
CA VAL A 23 29.64 -2.17 -38.61
C VAL A 23 28.30 -2.83 -38.95
N SER A 24 28.14 -4.10 -38.58
CA SER A 24 26.89 -4.84 -38.73
C SER A 24 25.77 -4.17 -37.93
N PRO A 25 24.64 -3.74 -38.55
CA PRO A 25 23.49 -3.20 -37.83
C PRO A 25 22.62 -4.33 -37.27
N ALA A 26 23.21 -5.22 -36.48
CA ALA A 26 22.48 -6.15 -35.61
C ALA A 26 22.06 -5.41 -34.32
N ALA A 27 21.40 -4.27 -34.49
CA ALA A 27 20.81 -3.53 -33.39
C ALA A 27 19.72 -4.42 -32.78
N ARG A 28 20.00 -4.95 -31.58
CA ARG A 28 19.01 -5.64 -30.76
C ARG A 28 17.76 -4.77 -30.69
N ALA A 29 16.66 -5.26 -31.25
CA ALA A 29 15.35 -4.78 -30.86
C ALA A 29 15.20 -5.10 -29.37
N ALA A 30 15.45 -4.10 -28.53
CA ALA A 30 15.09 -4.15 -27.13
C ALA A 30 13.56 -4.16 -27.08
N ALA A 31 12.98 -5.37 -27.13
CA ALA A 31 11.58 -5.57 -26.84
C ALA A 31 11.35 -5.07 -25.43
N VAL A 32 10.79 -3.86 -25.30
CA VAL A 32 10.20 -3.39 -24.05
C VAL A 32 9.07 -4.36 -23.78
N ALA A 33 9.34 -5.33 -22.91
CA ALA A 33 8.30 -6.17 -22.34
C ALA A 33 7.43 -5.27 -21.47
N VAL A 34 6.45 -4.62 -22.09
CA VAL A 34 5.27 -4.12 -21.38
C VAL A 34 4.70 -5.36 -20.72
N ALA A 35 4.81 -5.41 -19.39
CA ALA A 35 4.22 -6.50 -18.61
C ALA A 35 2.72 -6.48 -18.88
N GLY A 36 2.27 -7.40 -19.73
CA GLY A 36 0.89 -7.55 -20.16
C GLY A 36 0.04 -8.11 -19.03
N GLY A 37 -0.13 -7.33 -17.96
CA GLY A 37 -1.18 -7.56 -16.98
C GLY A 37 -2.52 -7.60 -17.71
N ALA A 38 -3.37 -8.56 -17.35
CA ALA A 38 -4.70 -8.69 -17.94
C ALA A 38 -5.47 -7.36 -17.81
N PRO A 39 -6.29 -6.98 -18.81
CA PRO A 39 -7.05 -5.72 -18.78
C PRO A 39 -7.82 -5.57 -17.46
N SER A 40 -7.48 -4.54 -16.69
CA SER A 40 -8.15 -4.23 -15.44
C SER A 40 -9.50 -3.58 -15.72
N VAL A 41 -10.59 -4.32 -15.51
CA VAL A 41 -11.97 -3.81 -15.66
C VAL A 41 -12.64 -3.82 -14.28
N PRO A 42 -12.75 -2.67 -13.59
CA PRO A 42 -13.47 -2.59 -12.31
C PRO A 42 -14.95 -2.93 -12.48
N ALA A 43 -15.53 -3.64 -11.50
CA ALA A 43 -16.98 -3.91 -11.47
C ALA A 43 -17.82 -2.71 -10.97
N GLY A 44 -17.17 -1.61 -10.60
CA GLY A 44 -17.79 -0.36 -10.13
C GLY A 44 -16.74 0.65 -9.68
N PRO A 45 -17.16 1.80 -9.11
CA PRO A 45 -16.23 2.81 -8.60
C PRO A 45 -15.37 2.25 -7.46
N LEU A 46 -14.09 2.61 -7.45
CA LEU A 46 -13.10 2.16 -6.45
C LEU A 46 -12.55 3.32 -5.59
N ASP A 47 -12.88 4.56 -5.93
CA ASP A 47 -12.62 5.74 -5.12
C ASP A 47 -13.76 5.90 -4.11
N ILE A 48 -13.45 5.90 -2.82
CA ILE A 48 -14.47 5.95 -1.77
C ILE A 48 -15.22 7.29 -1.74
N ALA A 49 -14.60 8.40 -2.19
CA ALA A 49 -15.25 9.70 -2.27
C ALA A 49 -16.28 9.72 -3.42
N GLN A 50 -15.98 9.05 -4.54
CA GLN A 50 -16.97 8.81 -5.61
C GLN A 50 -18.13 7.91 -5.17
N LEU A 51 -17.91 7.04 -4.17
CA LEU A 51 -18.95 6.26 -3.51
C LEU A 51 -19.71 7.03 -2.41
N GLY A 52 -19.33 8.27 -2.11
CA GLY A 52 -19.99 9.16 -1.16
C GLY A 52 -19.33 9.29 0.22
N ALA A 53 -18.13 8.73 0.43
CA ALA A 53 -17.39 8.87 1.69
C ALA A 53 -16.94 10.32 1.88
N LYS A 54 -17.04 10.83 3.11
CA LYS A 54 -16.66 12.20 3.46
C LYS A 54 -15.41 12.18 4.32
N GLY A 55 -14.38 12.91 3.88
CA GLY A 55 -13.11 13.08 4.61
C GLY A 55 -13.21 14.00 5.83
N ASP A 56 -14.35 14.05 6.52
CA ASP A 56 -14.67 15.00 7.61
C ASP A 56 -14.33 14.49 9.03
N GLY A 57 -13.87 13.24 9.16
CA GLY A 57 -13.54 12.58 10.41
C GLY A 57 -14.73 12.24 11.31
N LYS A 58 -15.96 12.30 10.77
CA LYS A 58 -17.22 12.15 11.54
C LYS A 58 -18.24 11.25 10.86
N SER A 59 -18.31 11.31 9.54
CA SER A 59 -19.21 10.49 8.73
C SER A 59 -18.66 9.08 8.57
N ASP A 60 -19.47 8.08 8.90
CA ASP A 60 -19.09 6.68 8.70
C ASP A 60 -18.81 6.38 7.23
N SER A 61 -17.59 5.95 6.97
CA SER A 61 -17.06 5.62 5.64
C SER A 61 -16.91 4.11 5.43
N THR A 62 -17.18 3.28 6.45
CA THR A 62 -17.17 1.82 6.37
C THR A 62 -17.96 1.27 5.17
N PRO A 63 -19.23 1.66 4.91
CA PRO A 63 -19.98 1.09 3.78
C PRO A 63 -19.38 1.44 2.42
N MET A 64 -18.71 2.57 2.26
CA MET A 64 -18.05 2.94 1.00
C MET A 64 -16.74 2.17 0.79
N ILE A 65 -15.96 1.96 1.85
CA ILE A 65 -14.73 1.15 1.80
C ILE A 65 -15.08 -0.31 1.47
N LEU A 66 -16.08 -0.90 2.14
CA LEU A 66 -16.54 -2.26 1.86
C LEU A 66 -17.14 -2.41 0.45
N LYS A 67 -17.83 -1.38 -0.06
CA LYS A 67 -18.33 -1.35 -1.44
C LYS A 67 -17.21 -1.27 -2.47
N ALA A 68 -16.19 -0.44 -2.25
CA ALA A 68 -15.00 -0.40 -3.09
C ALA A 68 -14.24 -1.73 -3.06
N TRP A 69 -14.12 -2.36 -1.88
CA TRP A 69 -13.55 -3.70 -1.74
C TRP A 69 -14.30 -4.74 -2.56
N LYS A 70 -15.63 -4.81 -2.44
CA LYS A 70 -16.46 -5.73 -3.22
C LYS A 70 -16.26 -5.53 -4.73
N ASN A 71 -16.34 -4.28 -5.20
CA ASN A 71 -16.15 -3.92 -6.61
C ASN A 71 -14.77 -4.33 -7.15
N ALA A 72 -13.72 -4.24 -6.32
CA ALA A 72 -12.37 -4.69 -6.68
C ALA A 72 -12.26 -6.22 -6.68
N CYS A 73 -12.76 -6.88 -5.63
CA CYS A 73 -12.63 -8.32 -5.41
C CYS A 73 -13.39 -9.17 -6.44
N GLU A 74 -14.55 -8.68 -6.91
CA GLU A 74 -15.35 -9.34 -7.96
C GLU A 74 -14.80 -9.12 -9.40
N ALA A 75 -13.94 -8.10 -9.58
CA ALA A 75 -13.32 -7.72 -10.84
C ALA A 75 -12.05 -8.52 -11.17
N THR A 76 -11.47 -8.31 -12.36
CA THR A 76 -10.28 -9.03 -12.86
C THR A 76 -9.09 -8.10 -13.10
N GLY A 77 -7.88 -8.66 -13.18
CA GLY A 77 -6.65 -7.89 -13.37
C GLY A 77 -6.22 -7.16 -12.10
N VAL A 78 -5.51 -6.03 -12.26
CA VAL A 78 -5.05 -5.20 -11.13
C VAL A 78 -6.08 -4.11 -10.81
N GLN A 79 -6.62 -4.12 -9.60
CA GLN A 79 -7.65 -3.19 -9.15
C GLN A 79 -7.09 -2.23 -8.10
N LYS A 80 -7.43 -0.93 -8.18
CA LYS A 80 -6.91 0.09 -7.27
C LYS A 80 -8.03 0.78 -6.53
N ILE A 81 -8.18 0.45 -5.24
CA ILE A 81 -9.06 1.16 -4.30
C ILE A 81 -8.34 2.45 -3.89
N VAL A 82 -9.05 3.58 -3.91
CA VAL A 82 -8.48 4.89 -3.56
C VAL A 82 -9.19 5.44 -2.33
N ILE A 83 -8.39 5.72 -1.29
CA ILE A 83 -8.77 6.48 -0.10
C ILE A 83 -8.04 7.82 -0.24
N PRO A 84 -8.69 8.86 -0.82
CA PRO A 84 -8.03 10.13 -1.13
C PRO A 84 -7.75 10.95 0.15
N PRO A 85 -6.97 12.05 0.08
CA PRO A 85 -6.66 12.88 1.25
C PRO A 85 -7.90 13.38 2.01
N GLY A 86 -7.92 13.17 3.32
CA GLY A 86 -9.04 13.47 4.22
C GLY A 86 -9.02 12.58 5.46
N ASN A 87 -9.96 12.77 6.39
CA ASN A 87 -10.12 11.92 7.58
C ASN A 87 -11.39 11.06 7.44
N TYR A 88 -11.28 9.75 7.47
CA TYR A 88 -12.39 8.82 7.22
C TYR A 88 -12.65 7.97 8.45
N LEU A 89 -13.75 8.25 9.17
CA LEU A 89 -14.17 7.45 10.31
C LEU A 89 -14.72 6.11 9.82
N THR A 90 -14.33 5.01 10.48
CA THR A 90 -14.74 3.66 10.09
C THR A 90 -14.82 2.71 11.30
N GLY A 91 -15.86 1.89 11.33
CA GLY A 91 -15.93 0.66 12.11
C GLY A 91 -15.18 -0.50 11.46
N GLY A 92 -15.64 -1.72 11.69
CA GLY A 92 -15.03 -2.96 11.21
C GLY A 92 -14.97 -3.08 9.69
N LEU A 93 -13.76 -3.30 9.17
CA LEU A 93 -13.47 -3.53 7.76
C LEU A 93 -13.14 -5.01 7.52
N GLU A 94 -14.14 -5.78 7.11
CA GLU A 94 -14.02 -7.18 6.73
C GLU A 94 -13.71 -7.32 5.23
N LEU A 95 -12.42 -7.29 4.91
CA LEU A 95 -11.85 -7.33 3.57
C LEU A 95 -11.60 -8.79 3.15
N LYS A 96 -12.71 -9.53 2.95
CA LYS A 96 -12.72 -10.97 2.69
C LYS A 96 -12.58 -11.29 1.20
N GLY A 97 -11.83 -12.36 0.89
CA GLY A 97 -11.75 -13.01 -0.41
C GLY A 97 -12.46 -14.38 -0.44
N PRO A 98 -12.22 -15.24 -1.45
CA PRO A 98 -11.18 -15.11 -2.48
C PRO A 98 -11.52 -14.06 -3.53
N CYS A 99 -10.53 -13.25 -3.91
CA CYS A 99 -10.66 -12.22 -4.94
C CYS A 99 -10.12 -12.70 -6.29
N LYS A 100 -10.76 -12.27 -7.38
CA LYS A 100 -10.35 -12.60 -8.76
C LYS A 100 -9.29 -11.64 -9.32
N SER A 101 -9.00 -10.57 -8.58
CA SER A 101 -8.09 -9.49 -8.92
C SER A 101 -6.90 -9.46 -7.96
N SER A 102 -5.81 -8.84 -8.40
CA SER A 102 -4.79 -8.30 -7.48
C SER A 102 -5.24 -6.92 -7.01
N ILE A 103 -5.32 -6.69 -5.70
CA ILE A 103 -5.87 -5.45 -5.15
C ILE A 103 -4.76 -4.56 -4.62
N ILE A 104 -4.81 -3.28 -4.97
CA ILE A 104 -3.97 -2.22 -4.42
C ILE A 104 -4.87 -1.25 -3.67
N ILE A 105 -4.72 -1.13 -2.35
CA ILE A 105 -5.32 -0.04 -1.57
C ILE A 105 -4.32 1.13 -1.60
N ARG A 106 -4.72 2.23 -2.24
CA ARG A 106 -4.02 3.50 -2.19
C ARG A 106 -4.56 4.35 -1.03
N LEU A 107 -3.80 4.41 0.05
CA LEU A 107 -4.14 5.11 1.30
C LEU A 107 -3.46 6.49 1.35
N ASP A 108 -4.11 7.52 0.82
CA ASP A 108 -3.63 8.91 0.87
C ASP A 108 -4.37 9.75 1.92
N GLY A 109 -5.57 9.33 2.33
CA GLY A 109 -6.26 9.82 3.52
C GLY A 109 -5.99 8.99 4.77
N ASN A 110 -6.48 9.46 5.90
CA ASN A 110 -6.35 8.83 7.20
C ASN A 110 -7.60 8.00 7.53
N LEU A 111 -7.43 6.73 7.87
CA LEU A 111 -8.49 5.91 8.46
C LEU A 111 -8.51 6.14 9.98
N LEU A 112 -9.67 6.51 10.51
CA LEU A 112 -9.91 6.72 11.94
C LEU A 112 -10.84 5.62 12.46
N GLY A 113 -10.38 4.82 13.42
CA GLY A 113 -11.21 3.83 14.10
C GLY A 113 -12.26 4.51 14.98
N THR A 114 -13.52 4.12 14.88
CA THR A 114 -14.55 4.63 15.79
C THR A 114 -14.34 4.14 17.22
N GLY A 115 -14.64 4.98 18.21
CA GLY A 115 -14.69 4.58 19.63
C GLY A 115 -15.90 3.69 19.98
N ASP A 116 -16.84 3.51 19.05
CA ASP A 116 -18.01 2.65 19.24
C ASP A 116 -17.64 1.16 19.08
N LEU A 117 -17.56 0.44 20.20
CA LEU A 117 -17.25 -0.99 20.20
C LEU A 117 -18.31 -1.85 19.49
N SER A 118 -19.55 -1.37 19.33
CA SER A 118 -20.61 -2.09 18.61
C SER A 118 -20.41 -2.11 17.09
N ALA A 119 -19.52 -1.26 16.57
CA ALA A 119 -19.16 -1.21 15.16
C ALA A 119 -18.13 -2.28 14.75
N TYR A 120 -17.69 -3.15 15.68
CA TYR A 120 -16.71 -4.22 15.44
C TYR A 120 -17.28 -5.59 15.80
N GLN A 121 -17.07 -6.59 14.93
CA GLN A 121 -17.39 -7.98 15.26
C GLN A 121 -16.26 -8.65 16.07
N ARG A 122 -15.00 -8.43 15.68
CA ARG A 122 -13.80 -9.00 16.33
C ARG A 122 -12.59 -8.07 16.22
N ASN A 123 -12.22 -7.74 14.98
CA ASN A 123 -11.06 -6.95 14.62
C ASN A 123 -11.50 -5.64 13.96
N TRP A 124 -10.66 -4.60 14.00
CA TRP A 124 -10.93 -3.37 13.25
C TRP A 124 -10.75 -3.57 11.74
N ILE A 125 -9.62 -4.14 11.32
CA ILE A 125 -9.34 -4.46 9.92
C ILE A 125 -9.02 -5.94 9.85
N GLU A 126 -9.87 -6.71 9.16
CA GLU A 126 -9.73 -8.16 8.98
C GLU A 126 -9.60 -8.45 7.48
N ILE A 127 -8.42 -8.89 7.05
CA ILE A 127 -8.14 -9.32 5.67
C ILE A 127 -8.01 -10.84 5.70
N GLU A 128 -8.88 -11.54 4.98
CA GLU A 128 -8.97 -13.00 5.03
C GLU A 128 -9.08 -13.59 3.63
N ASN A 129 -8.27 -14.62 3.35
CA ASN A 129 -8.29 -15.38 2.09
C ASN A 129 -8.10 -14.50 0.83
N VAL A 130 -7.14 -13.57 0.86
CA VAL A 130 -6.83 -12.66 -0.26
C VAL A 130 -5.41 -12.91 -0.77
N GLU A 131 -5.28 -13.13 -2.07
CA GLU A 131 -3.99 -13.19 -2.76
C GLU A 131 -3.63 -11.85 -3.40
N ASN A 132 -2.33 -11.55 -3.52
CA ASN A 132 -1.81 -10.39 -4.24
C ASN A 132 -2.41 -9.03 -3.82
N LEU A 133 -2.60 -8.84 -2.50
CA LEU A 133 -2.96 -7.55 -1.90
C LEU A 133 -1.72 -6.70 -1.63
N SER A 134 -1.80 -5.41 -1.96
CA SER A 134 -0.84 -4.38 -1.55
C SER A 134 -1.57 -3.20 -0.91
N ILE A 135 -1.01 -2.66 0.17
CA ILE A 135 -1.43 -1.37 0.74
C ILE A 135 -0.24 -0.43 0.60
N ASN A 136 -0.43 0.71 -0.07
CA ASN A 136 0.59 1.75 -0.20
C ASN A 136 -0.06 3.13 -0.12
N GLY A 137 0.70 4.14 0.30
CA GLY A 137 0.08 5.37 0.76
C GLY A 137 1.04 6.37 1.36
N HIS A 138 0.51 7.53 1.73
CA HIS A 138 1.12 8.46 2.68
C HIS A 138 0.18 8.86 3.83
N GLY A 139 -1.09 8.39 3.81
CA GLY A 139 -2.04 8.56 4.89
C GLY A 139 -1.82 7.56 6.04
N THR A 140 -2.56 7.75 7.14
CA THR A 140 -2.39 6.96 8.37
C THR A 140 -3.53 5.96 8.62
N ILE A 141 -3.24 4.98 9.46
CA ILE A 141 -4.24 4.09 10.07
C ILE A 141 -4.20 4.36 11.58
N ASP A 142 -5.14 5.17 12.07
CA ASP A 142 -5.25 5.57 13.48
C ASP A 142 -6.48 4.87 14.10
N GLY A 143 -6.25 3.89 14.98
CA GLY A 143 -7.33 3.12 15.59
C GLY A 143 -8.14 3.87 16.66
N GLN A 144 -7.72 5.08 17.06
CA GLN A 144 -8.32 5.91 18.11
C GLN A 144 -8.65 5.18 19.43
N GLY A 145 -8.02 4.03 19.67
CA GLY A 145 -8.25 3.19 20.84
C GLY A 145 -7.80 3.90 22.12
N VAL A 146 -8.48 3.59 23.23
CA VAL A 146 -8.08 4.11 24.55
C VAL A 146 -6.75 3.47 24.92
N GLN A 147 -5.66 4.25 24.84
CA GLN A 147 -4.40 3.86 25.47
C GLN A 147 -4.67 3.79 26.96
N LEU A 148 -4.59 2.58 27.54
CA LEU A 148 -5.10 2.42 28.89
C LEU A 148 -4.17 3.02 29.90
N VAL A 149 -4.82 3.95 30.55
CA VAL A 149 -4.35 4.89 31.49
C VAL A 149 -5.64 5.33 32.24
N ASN A 150 -5.76 5.53 33.56
CA ASN A 150 -4.85 5.27 34.68
C ASN A 150 -5.03 3.84 35.15
N VAL A 151 -4.18 3.39 36.07
CA VAL A 151 -4.65 2.33 36.96
C VAL A 151 -4.18 2.51 38.42
N ASP A 152 -4.76 3.49 39.11
CA ASP A 152 -4.80 3.53 40.58
C ASP A 152 -5.72 2.41 41.09
N ILE A 153 -5.15 1.23 41.31
CA ILE A 153 -5.89 0.05 41.76
C ILE A 153 -6.22 0.18 43.25
N LYS A 154 -7.50 0.40 43.58
CA LYS A 154 -8.00 0.49 44.96
C LYS A 154 -8.72 -0.80 45.35
N TYR A 155 -8.34 -1.36 46.50
CA TYR A 155 -9.00 -2.52 47.11
C TYR A 155 -10.07 -2.05 48.10
N ASN A 156 -11.27 -2.66 48.04
CA ASN A 156 -12.40 -2.34 48.91
C ASN A 156 -12.92 -3.61 49.63
N GLY A 157 -12.10 -4.18 50.51
CA GLY A 157 -12.46 -5.32 51.35
C GLY A 157 -11.84 -5.22 52.73
N SER A 158 -12.40 -5.93 53.71
CA SER A 158 -11.89 -5.97 55.08
C SER A 158 -10.98 -7.19 55.30
N GLY A 159 -9.73 -6.95 55.67
CA GLY A 159 -8.78 -8.00 56.04
C GLY A 159 -7.35 -7.73 55.57
N ASN A 160 -6.38 -8.23 56.34
CA ASN A 160 -4.96 -8.02 56.08
C ASN A 160 -4.44 -9.06 55.05
N LYS A 161 -4.74 -8.84 53.77
CA LYS A 161 -4.24 -9.70 52.66
C LYS A 161 -3.58 -8.88 51.56
N THR A 162 -2.25 -8.90 51.60
CA THR A 162 -1.27 -8.72 50.50
C THR A 162 -1.54 -7.63 49.46
N MET A 163 -0.68 -6.60 49.44
CA MET A 163 -0.52 -5.69 48.30
C MET A 163 -0.35 -6.47 46.98
N ALA A 164 -1.21 -6.22 46.01
CA ALA A 164 -0.95 -6.63 44.63
C ALA A 164 0.22 -5.81 44.09
N VAL A 165 1.36 -6.46 43.84
CA VAL A 165 2.54 -5.79 43.24
C VAL A 165 2.34 -5.69 41.74
N CYS A 166 1.56 -4.69 41.32
CA CYS A 166 1.36 -4.36 39.92
C CYS A 166 2.60 -3.62 39.38
N LYS A 167 3.42 -4.32 38.58
CA LYS A 167 4.40 -3.64 37.73
C LYS A 167 3.68 -3.11 36.48
N ASN A 168 3.93 -1.86 36.11
CA ASN A 168 3.43 -1.17 34.90
C ASN A 168 1.93 -0.77 34.88
N ALA A 169 1.43 -0.04 35.88
CA ALA A 169 0.12 0.64 35.85
C ALA A 169 0.29 2.19 35.83
N ILE A 170 -0.20 2.91 34.80
CA ILE A 170 0.07 4.36 34.56
C ILE A 170 -1.12 5.11 33.88
N GLY A 171 -1.48 6.37 34.26
CA GLY A 171 -2.10 7.51 33.47
C GLY A 171 -3.57 8.05 33.71
N LYS A 172 -4.56 8.10 32.74
CA LYS A 172 -6.03 8.51 32.87
C LYS A 172 -6.97 8.27 31.63
N SER A 173 -8.28 7.95 31.75
CA SER A 173 -9.21 7.87 30.59
C SER A 173 -9.65 9.24 30.05
N ILE A 174 -9.72 9.40 28.72
CA ILE A 174 -10.10 10.65 28.04
C ILE A 174 -10.90 10.31 26.77
N GLY A 175 -12.06 10.94 26.55
CA GLY A 175 -12.83 10.83 25.30
C GLY A 175 -14.01 9.83 25.28
N LEU A 176 -14.28 9.10 26.37
CA LEU A 176 -15.46 8.22 26.45
C LEU A 176 -16.76 9.04 26.58
N ALA A 177 -17.68 8.86 25.63
CA ALA A 177 -19.02 9.49 25.66
C ALA A 177 -19.93 8.96 26.78
N LYS A 178 -19.58 7.82 27.38
CA LYS A 178 -20.23 7.27 28.58
C LYS A 178 -19.22 6.40 29.32
N GLU A 179 -19.10 6.62 30.62
CA GLU A 179 -18.34 5.76 31.51
C GLU A 179 -19.09 4.42 31.62
N LEU A 180 -18.55 3.36 30.98
CA LEU A 180 -19.00 1.99 31.24
C LEU A 180 -18.45 1.61 32.61
N ALA A 181 -19.22 1.90 33.65
CA ALA A 181 -18.95 1.46 35.00
C ALA A 181 -18.73 -0.06 35.01
N CYS A 182 -17.69 -0.50 35.72
CA CYS A 182 -17.47 -1.93 35.96
C CYS A 182 -18.69 -2.51 36.68
N ILE A 183 -19.21 -3.62 36.15
CA ILE A 183 -20.19 -4.50 36.81
C ILE A 183 -19.45 -5.38 37.82
#